data_AF-A0A009N6J3-F1
#
_entry.id   AF-A0A009N6J3-F1
#
_cell.length_a   1.000
_cell.length_b   1.000
_cell.length_c   1.000
_cell.angle_alpha   90.00
_cell.angle_beta   90.00
_cell.angle_gamma   90.00
#
_symmetry.space_group_name_H-M   'P 1'
#
loop_
_entity.id
_entity.type
_entity.pdbx_description
1 polymer ?
#
loop_
_entity_poly.entity_id
_entity_poly.type
_entity_poly.pdbx_seq_one_letter_code
_entity_poly.pdbx_strand_id
1 'polypeptide(L)'
;ELLEARSARYLNGSIDLVYFDGQRYHIADYKSNYLGDDLADYRSDSIAQSMSLASYWLQAGLYLVALHRYLQVKMQDYQIEQHLGGATYLYLRGMNGEAEQGYYYWEPSVEFILRLDAILGYFAEDKIA
;
A
#
# COMPACT_ATOMS: atom_id res chain seq x y z
N GLU A 1 -6.55 25.05 22.41
CA GLU A 1 -7.06 23.70 22.70
C GLU A 1 -7.41 23.05 21.37
N LEU A 2 -6.72 21.97 20.99
CA LEU A 2 -7.22 21.12 19.92
C LEU A 2 -8.51 20.49 20.46
N LEU A 3 -9.65 20.82 19.83
CA LEU A 3 -10.85 20.00 19.95
C LEU A 3 -10.40 18.54 19.81
N GLU A 4 -10.65 17.70 20.82
CA GLU A 4 -10.57 16.26 20.70
C GLU A 4 -11.55 15.84 19.60
N ALA A 5 -11.11 15.99 18.36
CA ALA A 5 -11.77 15.40 17.23
C ALA A 5 -11.87 13.91 17.58
N ARG A 6 -13.06 13.37 17.36
CA ARG A 6 -13.42 11.95 17.41
C ARG A 6 -12.41 11.12 16.59
N SER A 7 -11.20 10.95 17.12
CA SER A 7 -10.00 10.49 16.41
C SER A 7 -10.09 9.02 16.05
N ALA A 8 -10.93 8.27 16.79
CA ALA A 8 -11.29 6.89 16.50
C ALA A 8 -11.91 6.67 15.10
N ARG A 9 -12.28 7.73 14.36
CA ARG A 9 -12.86 7.65 13.01
C ARG A 9 -11.89 8.02 11.88
N TYR A 10 -10.66 8.40 12.20
CA TYR A 10 -9.65 8.78 11.21
C TYR A 10 -8.46 7.84 11.28
N LEU A 11 -8.05 7.31 10.13
CA LEU A 11 -6.80 6.60 9.98
C LEU A 11 -5.78 7.55 9.34
N ASN A 12 -4.64 7.75 10.01
CA ASN A 12 -3.52 8.51 9.48
C ASN A 12 -2.36 7.59 9.10
N GLY A 13 -1.60 8.00 8.10
CA GLY A 13 -0.45 7.26 7.59
C GLY A 13 0.35 8.13 6.63
N SER A 14 1.56 7.68 6.27
CA SER A 14 2.44 8.37 5.33
C SER A 14 2.96 7.36 4.32
N ILE A 15 2.72 7.62 3.05
CA ILE A 15 3.28 6.84 1.95
C ILE A 15 4.63 7.46 1.59
N ASP A 16 5.72 6.69 1.62
CA ASP A 16 7.05 7.21 1.33
C ASP A 16 7.17 7.73 -0.10
N LEU A 17 6.67 6.95 -1.07
CA LEU A 17 6.71 7.28 -2.48
C LEU A 17 5.43 6.84 -3.20
N VAL A 18 4.87 7.77 -3.98
CA VAL A 18 3.91 7.46 -5.05
C VAL A 18 4.62 7.70 -6.37
N TYR A 19 4.56 6.75 -7.29
CA TYR A 19 5.19 6.88 -8.61
C TYR A 19 4.25 6.44 -9.73
N PHE A 20 4.51 6.97 -10.93
CA PHE A 20 3.82 6.59 -12.15
C PHE A 20 4.81 5.86 -13.05
N ASP A 21 4.46 4.65 -13.49
CA ASP A 21 5.35 3.79 -14.29
C ASP A 21 5.23 4.04 -15.80
N GLY A 22 4.40 5.02 -16.21
CA GLY A 22 4.04 5.28 -17.60
C GLY A 22 2.62 4.82 -17.94
N GLN A 23 2.01 3.98 -17.11
CA GLN A 23 0.65 3.45 -17.29
C GLN A 23 -0.20 3.56 -16.02
N ARG A 24 0.36 3.19 -14.86
CA ARG A 24 -0.35 3.08 -13.57
C ARG A 24 0.37 3.84 -12.45
N TYR A 25 -0.38 4.21 -11.43
CA TYR A 25 0.12 4.83 -10.20
C TYR A 25 0.32 3.75 -9.13
N HIS A 26 1.49 3.74 -8.52
CA HIS A 26 1.94 2.75 -7.56
C HIS A 26 2.39 3.43 -6.27
N ILE A 27 2.53 2.64 -5.21
CA ILE A 27 3.23 3.05 -4.00
C ILE A 27 4.53 2.27 -3.83
N ALA A 28 5.53 2.91 -3.23
CA ALA A 28 6.69 2.23 -2.68
C ALA A 28 6.95 2.67 -1.23
N ASP A 29 7.50 1.75 -0.43
CA ASP A 29 7.84 1.96 0.97
C ASP A 29 9.23 1.40 1.25
N TYR A 30 10.09 2.17 1.92
CA TYR A 30 11.48 1.83 2.17
C TYR A 30 11.63 1.14 3.53
N LYS A 31 12.16 -0.07 3.52
CA LYS A 31 12.39 -0.87 4.72
C LYS A 31 13.88 -1.09 4.97
N SER A 32 14.34 -0.74 6.17
CA SER A 32 15.70 -0.99 6.65
C SER A 32 15.83 -2.27 7.48
N ASN A 33 14.81 -3.14 7.41
CA ASN A 33 14.72 -4.41 8.11
C ASN A 33 15.96 -5.30 7.87
N TYR A 34 16.42 -5.97 8.92
CA TYR A 34 17.51 -6.94 8.87
C TYR A 34 16.95 -8.35 8.69
N LEU A 35 17.34 -9.05 7.61
CA LEU A 35 16.93 -10.43 7.32
C LEU A 35 18.10 -11.43 7.44
N GLY A 36 19.32 -10.93 7.35
CA GLY A 36 20.57 -11.69 7.48
C GLY A 36 21.74 -10.91 6.85
N ASP A 37 22.90 -11.54 6.78
CA ASP A 37 24.14 -10.92 6.30
C ASP A 37 24.34 -11.08 4.79
N ASP A 38 23.68 -12.06 4.17
CA ASP A 38 23.86 -12.41 2.76
C ASP A 38 22.73 -11.83 1.90
N LEU A 39 23.04 -11.54 0.62
CA LEU A 39 22.02 -11.12 -0.36
C LEU A 39 20.90 -12.16 -0.50
N ALA A 40 21.21 -13.44 -0.30
CA ALA A 40 20.23 -14.54 -0.34
C ALA A 40 19.13 -14.40 0.73
N ASP A 41 19.42 -13.73 1.86
CA ASP A 41 18.46 -13.47 2.94
C ASP A 41 17.41 -12.43 2.53
N TYR A 42 17.66 -11.70 1.44
CA TYR A 42 16.78 -10.66 0.88
C TYR A 42 16.12 -11.06 -0.44
N ARG A 43 16.01 -12.37 -0.69
CA ARG A 43 15.19 -12.89 -1.78
C ARG A 43 13.70 -12.66 -1.51
N SER A 44 12.91 -12.67 -2.59
CA SER A 44 11.46 -12.45 -2.57
C SER A 44 10.73 -13.25 -1.48
N ASP A 45 11.04 -14.55 -1.30
CA ASP A 45 10.40 -15.40 -0.30
C ASP A 45 10.70 -14.95 1.15
N SER A 46 11.95 -14.62 1.45
CA SER A 46 12.37 -14.11 2.76
C SER A 46 11.73 -12.76 3.07
N ILE A 47 11.65 -11.88 2.05
CA ILE A 47 10.95 -10.59 2.18
C ILE A 47 9.46 -10.81 2.43
N ALA A 48 8.80 -11.71 1.70
CA ALA A 48 7.39 -12.03 1.88
C ALA A 48 7.10 -12.58 3.30
N GLN A 49 7.99 -13.42 3.83
CA GLN A 49 7.91 -13.90 5.20
C GLN A 49 8.04 -12.76 6.21
N SER A 50 9.02 -11.87 6.03
CA SER A 50 9.19 -10.68 6.86
C SER A 50 7.97 -9.75 6.80
N MET A 51 7.41 -9.52 5.62
CA MET A 51 6.17 -8.73 5.44
C MET A 51 4.99 -9.32 6.19
N SER A 52 4.90 -10.66 6.24
CA SER A 52 3.86 -11.37 6.97
C SER A 52 4.01 -11.18 8.49
N LEU A 53 5.24 -11.34 9.01
CA LEU A 53 5.54 -11.15 10.43
C LEU A 53 5.32 -9.70 10.89
N ALA A 54 5.65 -8.73 10.03
CA ALA A 54 5.52 -7.31 10.34
C ALA A 54 4.14 -6.71 9.98
N SER A 55 3.19 -7.53 9.49
CA SER A 55 1.86 -7.08 9.03
C SER A 55 1.90 -6.02 7.93
N TYR A 56 2.96 -6.00 7.12
CA TYR A 56 3.14 -5.03 6.03
C TYR A 56 2.11 -5.23 4.90
N TRP A 57 1.50 -6.40 4.78
CA TRP A 57 0.37 -6.63 3.86
C TRP A 57 -0.82 -5.72 4.18
N LEU A 58 -1.15 -5.55 5.47
CA LEU A 58 -2.21 -4.65 5.91
C LEU A 58 -1.83 -3.19 5.60
N GLN A 59 -0.59 -2.80 5.91
CA GLN A 59 -0.09 -1.46 5.58
C GLN A 59 -0.20 -1.18 4.07
N ALA A 60 0.25 -2.11 3.22
CA ALA A 60 0.16 -1.99 1.78
C ALA A 60 -1.28 -1.84 1.29
N GLY A 61 -2.21 -2.65 1.81
CA GLY A 61 -3.62 -2.57 1.45
C GLY A 61 -4.26 -1.23 1.82
N LEU A 62 -3.98 -0.74 3.03
CA LEU A 62 -4.45 0.58 3.49
C LEU A 62 -3.89 1.71 2.63
N TYR A 63 -2.62 1.64 2.23
CA TYR A 63 -1.99 2.65 1.37
C TYR A 63 -2.54 2.62 -0.05
N LEU A 64 -2.81 1.45 -0.61
CA LEU A 64 -3.44 1.33 -1.92
C LEU A 64 -4.88 1.83 -1.91
N VAL A 65 -5.65 1.61 -0.83
CA VAL A 65 -6.98 2.24 -0.67
C VAL A 65 -6.88 3.76 -0.57
N ALA A 66 -5.90 4.27 0.19
CA ALA A 66 -5.67 5.72 0.27
C ALA A 66 -5.32 6.32 -1.10
N LEU A 67 -4.46 5.65 -1.88
CA LEU A 67 -4.12 6.07 -3.24
C LEU A 67 -5.33 5.97 -4.18
N HIS A 68 -6.11 4.89 -4.11
CA HIS A 68 -7.35 4.71 -4.86
C HIS A 68 -8.31 5.88 -4.64
N ARG A 69 -8.64 6.20 -3.39
CA ARG A 69 -9.50 7.33 -3.02
C ARG A 69 -8.94 8.66 -3.51
N TYR A 70 -7.62 8.85 -3.38
CA TYR A 70 -6.96 10.07 -3.83
C TYR A 70 -7.10 10.25 -5.34
N LEU A 71 -6.81 9.21 -6.13
CA LEU A 71 -6.92 9.25 -7.60
C LEU A 71 -8.36 9.48 -8.04
N GLN A 72 -9.34 8.83 -7.41
CA GLN A 72 -10.76 9.03 -7.70
C GLN A 72 -11.19 10.49 -7.53
N VAL A 73 -10.61 11.22 -6.57
CA VAL A 73 -10.90 12.66 -6.36
C VAL A 73 -10.12 13.55 -7.33
N LYS A 74 -8.91 13.16 -7.73
CA LYS A 74 -7.98 14.04 -8.47
C LYS A 74 -7.98 13.85 -9.97
N MET A 75 -8.41 12.70 -10.47
CA MET A 75 -8.36 12.35 -11.88
C MET A 75 -9.78 12.23 -12.45
N GLN A 76 -10.07 13.01 -13.50
CA GLN A 76 -11.41 13.20 -14.05
C GLN A 76 -12.03 11.92 -14.65
N ASP A 77 -11.21 10.96 -15.11
CA ASP A 77 -11.65 9.72 -15.74
C ASP A 77 -11.00 8.48 -15.10
N TYR A 78 -10.84 8.51 -13.77
CA TYR A 78 -10.19 7.42 -13.04
C TYR A 78 -10.96 6.10 -13.12
N GLN A 79 -10.32 5.11 -13.74
CA GLN A 79 -10.68 3.69 -13.71
C GLN A 79 -9.63 2.90 -12.91
N ILE A 80 -10.05 2.15 -11.89
CA ILE A 80 -9.14 1.45 -10.98
C ILE A 80 -8.30 0.40 -11.71
N GLU A 81 -8.90 -0.32 -12.66
CA GLU A 81 -8.27 -1.37 -13.47
C GLU A 81 -7.16 -0.81 -14.38
N GLN A 82 -7.24 0.46 -14.76
CA GLN A 82 -6.32 1.08 -15.71
C GLN A 82 -5.26 1.94 -15.04
N HIS A 83 -5.57 2.52 -13.88
CA HIS A 83 -4.72 3.55 -13.29
C HIS A 83 -4.14 3.17 -11.93
N LEU A 84 -4.70 2.21 -11.21
CA LEU A 84 -4.12 1.76 -9.94
C LEU A 84 -3.18 0.58 -10.18
N GLY A 85 -1.95 0.72 -9.73
CA GLY A 85 -0.96 -0.33 -9.67
C GLY A 85 -0.85 -0.96 -8.28
N GLY A 86 0.23 -1.71 -8.07
CA GLY A 86 0.54 -2.35 -6.79
C GLY A 86 1.42 -1.54 -5.83
N ALA A 87 1.88 -2.25 -4.81
CA ALA A 87 2.76 -1.77 -3.75
C ALA A 87 4.13 -2.45 -3.83
N THR A 88 5.20 -1.66 -3.76
CA THR A 88 6.58 -2.15 -3.74
C THR A 88 7.22 -1.92 -2.37
N TYR A 89 7.68 -2.98 -1.72
CA TYR A 89 8.44 -2.87 -0.47
C TYR A 89 9.92 -3.04 -0.77
N LEU A 90 10.69 -1.97 -0.58
CA LEU A 90 12.10 -1.87 -0.93
C LEU A 90 12.96 -2.15 0.31
N TYR A 91 13.47 -3.38 0.44
CA TYR A 91 14.37 -3.78 1.52
C TYR A 91 15.79 -3.33 1.21
N LEU A 92 16.13 -2.12 1.64
CA LEU A 92 17.33 -1.39 1.24
C LEU A 92 18.64 -2.18 1.40
N ARG A 93 18.74 -3.02 2.43
CA ARG A 93 19.94 -3.83 2.71
C ARG A 93 20.18 -4.94 1.68
N GLY A 94 19.14 -5.38 0.98
CA GLY A 94 19.21 -6.41 -0.06
C GLY A 94 19.30 -5.87 -1.48
N MET A 95 19.20 -4.54 -1.67
CA MET A 95 19.25 -3.94 -2.99
C MET A 95 20.71 -3.79 -3.45
N ASN A 96 21.06 -4.44 -4.56
CA ASN A 96 22.41 -4.43 -5.14
C ASN A 96 22.43 -3.95 -6.60
N GLY A 97 21.29 -3.53 -7.15
CA GLY A 97 21.14 -3.10 -8.55
C GLY A 97 20.81 -4.23 -9.53
N GLU A 98 20.82 -5.48 -9.09
CA GLU A 98 20.35 -6.62 -9.89
C GLU A 98 18.83 -6.73 -9.85
N ALA A 99 18.25 -7.30 -10.92
CA ALA A 99 16.82 -7.59 -10.96
C ALA A 99 16.43 -8.59 -9.86
N GLU A 100 15.20 -8.48 -9.37
CA GLU A 100 14.60 -9.42 -8.41
C GLU A 100 15.34 -9.54 -7.05
N GLN A 101 16.17 -8.56 -6.69
CA GLN A 101 16.90 -8.51 -5.42
C GLN A 101 16.45 -7.35 -4.52
N GLY A 102 16.21 -7.64 -3.24
CA GLY A 102 15.98 -6.61 -2.23
C GLY A 102 14.63 -5.90 -2.31
N TYR A 103 13.64 -6.45 -3.02
CA TYR A 103 12.28 -5.92 -3.01
C TYR A 103 11.22 -7.01 -3.14
N TYR A 104 9.99 -6.64 -2.79
CA TYR A 104 8.80 -7.41 -3.10
C TYR A 104 7.75 -6.50 -3.72
N TYR A 105 7.15 -6.95 -4.82
CA TYR A 105 6.03 -6.25 -5.47
C TYR A 105 4.74 -7.04 -5.24
N TRP A 106 3.72 -6.36 -4.73
CA TRP A 106 2.41 -6.92 -4.49
C TRP A 106 1.32 -6.14 -5.21
N GLU A 107 0.60 -6.83 -6.09
CA GLU A 107 -0.56 -6.29 -6.79
C GLU A 107 -1.81 -7.06 -6.34
N PRO A 108 -2.58 -6.54 -5.36
CA PRO A 108 -3.84 -7.15 -4.98
C PRO A 108 -4.86 -7.02 -6.10
N SER A 109 -5.88 -7.90 -6.10
CA SER A 109 -7.00 -7.76 -7.02
C SER A 109 -7.76 -6.46 -6.77
N VAL A 110 -8.35 -5.92 -7.83
CA VAL A 110 -9.27 -4.77 -7.73
C VAL A 110 -10.39 -5.04 -6.72
N GLU A 111 -10.94 -6.26 -6.72
CA GLU A 111 -11.96 -6.66 -5.75
C GLU A 111 -11.48 -6.53 -4.30
N PHE A 112 -10.23 -6.92 -4.01
CA PHE A 112 -9.67 -6.77 -2.66
C PHE A 112 -9.64 -5.30 -2.23
N ILE A 113 -9.17 -4.41 -3.10
CA ILE A 113 -9.12 -2.97 -2.81
C ILE A 113 -10.51 -2.40 -2.59
N LEU A 114 -11.47 -2.70 -3.47
CA LEU A 114 -12.85 -2.19 -3.35
C LEU A 114 -13.56 -2.73 -2.09
N ARG A 115 -13.34 -4.01 -1.73
CA ARG A 115 -13.91 -4.57 -0.50
C ARG A 115 -13.27 -3.96 0.75
N LEU A 116 -11.95 -3.78 0.76
CA LEU A 116 -11.25 -3.12 1.87
C LEU A 116 -11.71 -1.66 2.00
N ASP A 117 -11.84 -0.95 0.88
CA ASP A 117 -12.37 0.40 0.82
C ASP A 117 -13.77 0.49 1.43
N ALA A 118 -14.67 -0.43 1.07
CA ALA A 118 -16.03 -0.52 1.62
C ALA A 118 -16.03 -0.80 3.13
N ILE A 119 -15.16 -1.68 3.64
CA ILE A 119 -15.01 -1.96 5.08
C ILE A 119 -14.56 -0.71 5.85
N LEU A 120 -13.68 0.09 5.25
CA LEU A 120 -13.20 1.36 5.82
C LEU A 120 -14.18 2.52 5.61
N GLY A 121 -15.18 2.33 4.74
CA GLY A 121 -16.29 3.24 4.51
C GLY A 121 -17.35 3.11 5.60
N TYR A 122 -18.13 4.17 5.78
CA TYR A 122 -19.29 4.12 6.67
C TYR A 122 -20.51 3.63 5.88
N PHE A 123 -21.24 2.63 6.39
CA PHE A 123 -22.64 2.47 6.02
C PHE A 123 -23.37 3.69 6.54
N ALA A 124 -23.68 4.66 5.68
CA ALA A 124 -24.81 5.50 5.96
C ALA A 124 -26.01 4.55 6.01
N GLU A 125 -26.48 4.19 7.20
CA GLU A 125 -27.89 3.83 7.33
C GLU A 125 -28.63 4.99 6.66
N ASP A 126 -29.24 4.71 5.51
CA ASP A 126 -30.20 5.60 4.90
C ASP A 126 -31.11 6.03 6.05
N LYS A 127 -31.07 7.31 6.38
CA LYS A 127 -32.11 7.89 7.22
C LYS A 127 -33.39 7.73 6.42
N ILE A 128 -34.09 6.64 6.67
CA ILE A 128 -35.50 6.49 6.34
C ILE A 128 -36.17 7.65 7.08
N ALA A 129 -36.51 8.68 6.32
CA ALA A 129 -37.45 9.72 6.67
C ALA A 129 -38.51 9.74 5.57
#